data_AF-A0A524LZ76-F1
#
_entry.id   AF-A0A524LZ76-F1
#
_cell.length_a   1.000
_cell.length_b   1.000
_cell.length_c   1.000
_cell.angle_alpha   90.00
_cell.angle_beta   90.00
_cell.angle_gamma   90.00
#
_symmetry.space_group_name_H-M   'P 1'
#
loop_
_entity.id
_entity.type
_entity.pdbx_description
1 polymer ?
#
loop_
_entity_poly.entity_id
_entity_poly.type
_entity_poly.pdbx_seq_one_letter_code
_entity_poly.pdbx_strand_id
1 'polypeptide(L)'
;MKPLNNILTVRSTMLATVFVLVLLAALITMGLLTPFILRVSTGEEILLDAAYFNLRAALPTLALVMLLTMCLLIRSAGREEGLLVLGLGIVGSVLSVIFSPFSSLPLDIAFPLLAAAFFAVVYRLLSLREKTLKGTIRGAGSHIVHLGAVLLLVGILFSTNMNIEDSAVVPLGEVGTFKSMGYSVHVTNITSG
;
A
#
# COMPACT_ATOMS: atom_id res chain seq x y z
N MET A 1 -28.03 -7.43 -18.68
CA MET A 1 -27.03 -7.10 -17.64
C MET A 1 -27.58 -7.52 -16.28
N LYS A 2 -26.86 -8.31 -15.48
CA LYS A 2 -27.30 -8.61 -14.10
C LYS A 2 -27.33 -7.31 -13.31
N PRO A 3 -28.34 -7.06 -12.46
CA PRO A 3 -28.35 -5.86 -11.64
C PRO A 3 -27.07 -5.84 -10.81
N LEU A 4 -26.40 -4.68 -10.78
CA LEU A 4 -25.18 -4.43 -10.00
C LEU A 4 -25.35 -4.89 -8.53
N ASN A 5 -26.60 -4.91 -8.06
CA ASN A 5 -27.09 -5.37 -6.76
C ASN A 5 -26.73 -6.84 -6.46
N ASN A 6 -26.71 -7.70 -7.48
CA ASN A 6 -26.37 -9.12 -7.34
C ASN A 6 -24.87 -9.42 -7.44
N ILE A 7 -24.06 -8.49 -7.95
CA ILE A 7 -22.62 -8.70 -8.19
C ILE A 7 -21.80 -8.16 -7.01
N LEU A 8 -22.20 -7.03 -6.45
CA LEU A 8 -21.50 -6.33 -5.36
C LEU A 8 -22.10 -6.72 -4.00
N THR A 9 -21.57 -7.80 -3.43
CA THR A 9 -21.96 -8.35 -2.12
C THR A 9 -20.73 -8.56 -1.26
N VAL A 10 -20.88 -8.58 0.07
CA VAL A 10 -19.76 -8.84 1.00
C VAL A 10 -19.00 -10.13 0.66
N ARG A 11 -19.72 -11.17 0.20
CA ARG A 11 -19.11 -12.44 -0.16
C ARG A 11 -18.26 -12.34 -1.43
N SER A 12 -18.74 -11.64 -2.46
CA SER A 12 -17.98 -11.46 -3.70
C SER A 12 -16.78 -10.53 -3.51
N THR A 13 -16.93 -9.47 -2.71
CA THR A 13 -15.82 -8.56 -2.41
C THR A 13 -14.76 -9.24 -1.56
N MET A 14 -15.13 -10.03 -0.54
CA MET A 14 -14.16 -10.80 0.25
C MET A 14 -13.40 -11.82 -0.61
N LEU A 15 -14.11 -12.55 -1.48
CA LEU A 15 -13.50 -13.51 -2.38
C LEU A 15 -12.54 -12.82 -3.36
N ALA A 16 -12.91 -11.66 -3.91
CA ALA A 16 -12.02 -10.84 -4.73
C ALA A 16 -10.77 -10.38 -3.95
N THR A 17 -10.92 -9.93 -2.70
CA THR A 17 -9.79 -9.56 -1.84
C THR A 17 -8.82 -10.73 -1.66
N VAL A 18 -9.33 -11.93 -1.39
CA VAL A 18 -8.50 -13.14 -1.25
C VAL A 18 -7.74 -13.45 -2.53
N PHE A 19 -8.41 -13.39 -3.70
CA PHE A 19 -7.72 -13.60 -4.98
C PHE A 19 -6.61 -12.59 -5.23
N VAL A 20 -6.85 -11.31 -4.92
CA VAL A 20 -5.84 -10.26 -5.07
C VAL A 20 -4.66 -10.47 -4.11
N LEU A 21 -4.92 -10.89 -2.87
CA LEU A 21 -3.86 -11.26 -1.91
C LEU A 21 -3.04 -12.44 -2.39
N VAL A 22 -3.68 -13.50 -2.91
CA VAL A 22 -2.99 -14.66 -3.47
C VAL A 22 -2.15 -14.26 -4.68
N LEU A 23 -2.66 -13.39 -5.55
CA LEU A 23 -1.92 -12.86 -6.68
C LEU A 23 -0.69 -12.05 -6.24
N LEU A 24 -0.85 -11.16 -5.25
CA LEU A 24 0.25 -10.39 -4.65
C LEU A 24 1.30 -11.31 -4.03
N ALA A 25 0.87 -12.29 -3.24
CA ALA A 25 1.77 -13.28 -2.65
C ALA A 25 2.55 -14.03 -3.74
N ALA A 26 1.87 -14.52 -4.79
CA ALA A 26 2.52 -15.21 -5.89
C ALA A 26 3.54 -14.31 -6.63
N LEU A 27 3.22 -13.05 -6.89
CA LEU A 27 4.12 -12.10 -7.54
C LEU A 27 5.37 -11.83 -6.68
N ILE A 28 5.19 -11.59 -5.38
CA ILE A 28 6.30 -11.33 -4.45
C ILE A 28 7.15 -12.59 -4.30
N THR A 29 6.53 -13.75 -4.08
CA THR A 29 7.23 -15.04 -3.97
C THR A 29 8.01 -15.36 -5.24
N MET A 30 7.43 -15.14 -6.42
CA MET A 30 8.14 -15.32 -7.69
C MET A 30 9.32 -14.35 -7.82
N GLY A 31 9.12 -13.07 -7.48
CA GLY A 31 10.19 -12.07 -7.51
C GLY A 31 11.34 -12.40 -6.56
N LEU A 32 11.05 -12.85 -5.34
CA LEU A 32 12.07 -13.21 -4.35
C LEU A 32 12.75 -14.56 -4.66
N LEU A 33 12.06 -15.51 -5.30
CA LEU A 33 12.64 -16.79 -5.69
C LEU A 33 13.49 -16.71 -6.95
N THR A 34 13.19 -15.78 -7.88
CA THR A 34 13.95 -15.62 -9.14
C THR A 34 15.46 -15.48 -8.93
N PRO A 35 15.98 -14.58 -8.07
CA PRO A 35 17.42 -14.43 -7.88
C PRO A 35 18.02 -15.66 -7.19
N PHE A 36 17.26 -16.33 -6.32
CA PHE A 36 17.68 -17.57 -5.68
C PHE A 36 17.83 -18.72 -6.70
N ILE A 37 16.85 -18.89 -7.59
CA ILE A 37 16.87 -19.93 -8.64
C ILE A 37 18.04 -19.69 -9.59
N LEU A 38 18.26 -18.44 -10.01
CA LEU A 38 19.36 -18.11 -10.92
C LEU A 38 20.72 -18.32 -10.27
N ARG A 39 20.88 -17.93 -9.00
CA ARG A 39 22.11 -18.18 -8.24
C ARG A 39 22.43 -19.67 -8.16
N VAL A 40 21.43 -20.52 -7.87
CA VAL A 40 21.63 -21.97 -7.76
C VAL A 40 21.86 -22.62 -9.12
N SER A 41 21.20 -22.15 -10.18
CA SER A 41 21.27 -22.79 -11.50
C SER A 41 22.44 -22.32 -12.36
N THR A 42 22.83 -21.05 -12.27
CA THR A 42 23.80 -20.42 -13.19
C THR A 42 25.03 -19.88 -12.47
N GLY A 43 24.99 -19.75 -11.14
CA GLY A 43 26.04 -19.12 -10.35
C GLY A 43 26.06 -17.58 -10.43
N GLU A 44 25.21 -16.97 -11.25
CA GLU A 44 25.10 -15.51 -11.33
C GLU A 44 24.20 -14.93 -10.24
N GLU A 45 24.67 -13.87 -9.59
CA GLU A 45 23.89 -13.10 -8.63
C GLU A 45 23.21 -11.94 -9.35
N ILE A 46 21.91 -12.09 -9.62
CA ILE A 46 21.09 -10.97 -10.07
C ILE A 46 20.38 -10.34 -8.88
N LEU A 47 20.39 -9.01 -8.83
CA LEU A 47 19.59 -8.23 -7.90
C LEU A 47 18.40 -7.64 -8.66
N LEU A 48 17.20 -7.93 -8.20
CA LEU A 48 15.98 -7.32 -8.72
C LEU A 48 15.77 -5.98 -8.03
N ASP A 49 15.77 -4.92 -8.82
CA ASP A 49 15.53 -3.57 -8.31
C ASP A 49 14.05 -3.37 -7.91
N ALA A 50 13.80 -2.37 -7.07
CA ALA A 50 12.46 -1.98 -6.61
C ALA A 50 11.50 -1.71 -7.79
N ALA A 51 12.02 -1.21 -8.92
CA ALA A 51 11.25 -1.02 -10.14
C ALA A 51 10.54 -2.31 -10.62
N TYR A 52 11.18 -3.48 -10.47
CA TYR A 52 10.60 -4.77 -10.87
C TYR A 52 9.32 -5.08 -10.08
N PHE A 53 9.37 -4.86 -8.77
CA PHE A 53 8.26 -5.12 -7.85
C PHE A 53 7.17 -4.07 -7.98
N ASN A 54 7.54 -2.78 -8.02
CA ASN A 54 6.58 -1.68 -8.11
C ASN A 54 5.70 -1.81 -9.36
N LEU A 55 6.28 -2.10 -10.52
CA LEU A 55 5.53 -2.19 -11.78
C LEU A 55 4.51 -3.34 -11.77
N ARG A 56 4.85 -4.46 -11.11
CA ARG A 56 4.02 -5.68 -11.05
C ARG A 56 3.02 -5.68 -9.90
N ALA A 57 3.40 -5.11 -8.76
CA ALA A 57 2.60 -5.13 -7.54
C ALA A 57 1.73 -3.87 -7.37
N ALA A 58 2.03 -2.74 -8.04
CA ALA A 58 1.28 -1.49 -7.85
C ALA A 58 -0.22 -1.64 -8.16
N LEU A 59 -0.57 -2.21 -9.33
CA LEU A 59 -1.97 -2.40 -9.71
C LEU A 59 -2.72 -3.37 -8.77
N PRO A 60 -2.19 -4.57 -8.46
CA PRO A 60 -2.77 -5.45 -7.45
C PRO A 60 -2.91 -4.78 -6.08
N THR A 61 -1.92 -3.98 -5.65
CA THR A 61 -1.95 -3.29 -4.35
C THR A 61 -3.04 -2.22 -4.33
N LEU A 62 -3.19 -1.44 -5.40
CA LEU A 62 -4.26 -0.46 -5.54
C LEU A 62 -5.64 -1.14 -5.53
N ALA A 63 -5.78 -2.26 -6.26
CA ALA A 63 -6.99 -3.06 -6.25
C ALA A 63 -7.29 -3.61 -4.85
N LEU A 64 -6.27 -4.05 -4.11
CA LEU A 64 -6.40 -4.53 -2.75
C LEU A 64 -6.91 -3.42 -1.81
N VAL A 65 -6.34 -2.22 -1.89
CA VAL A 65 -6.77 -1.05 -1.12
C VAL A 65 -8.25 -0.76 -1.39
N MET A 66 -8.65 -0.66 -2.67
CA MET A 66 -10.04 -0.38 -3.03
C MET A 66 -11.01 -1.48 -2.55
N LEU A 67 -10.63 -2.76 -2.70
CA LEU A 67 -11.45 -3.88 -2.25
C LEU A 67 -11.58 -3.93 -0.73
N LEU A 68 -10.51 -3.63 0.03
CA LEU A 68 -10.56 -3.56 1.50
C LEU A 68 -11.47 -2.44 1.97
N THR A 69 -11.35 -1.24 1.38
CA THR A 69 -12.25 -0.11 1.64
C THR A 69 -13.70 -0.52 1.37
N MET A 70 -13.96 -1.11 0.20
CA MET A 70 -15.31 -1.48 -0.20
C MET A 70 -15.91 -2.61 0.66
N CYS A 71 -15.12 -3.65 0.97
CA CYS A 71 -15.51 -4.73 1.90
C CYS A 71 -15.96 -4.18 3.24
N LEU A 72 -15.21 -3.22 3.78
CA LEU A 72 -15.48 -2.66 5.09
C LEU A 72 -16.74 -1.79 5.07
N LEU A 73 -16.87 -0.90 4.09
CA LEU A 73 -17.96 0.05 4.04
C LEU A 73 -19.30 -0.59 3.71
N ILE A 74 -19.33 -1.57 2.78
CA ILE A 74 -20.55 -2.34 2.49
C ILE A 74 -21.07 -3.01 3.76
N ARG A 75 -20.18 -3.49 4.62
CA ARG A 75 -20.56 -4.15 5.88
C ARG A 75 -20.93 -3.16 6.99
N SER A 76 -20.32 -1.98 7.04
CA SER A 76 -20.49 -1.04 8.15
C SER A 76 -21.61 -0.03 7.96
N ALA A 77 -21.68 0.61 6.79
CA ALA A 77 -22.56 1.74 6.49
C ALA A 77 -23.68 1.34 5.53
N GLY A 78 -23.41 0.38 4.64
CA GLY A 78 -24.31 0.05 3.55
C GLY A 78 -23.62 0.22 2.21
N ARG A 79 -24.31 -0.21 1.17
CA ARG A 79 -23.75 -0.27 -0.18
C ARG A 79 -23.65 1.11 -0.82
N GLU A 80 -24.66 1.96 -0.62
CA GLU A 80 -24.75 3.28 -1.26
C GLU A 80 -23.68 4.22 -0.69
N GLU A 81 -23.54 4.20 0.63
CA GLU A 81 -22.56 4.91 1.44
C GLU A 81 -21.15 4.42 1.12
N GLY A 82 -20.98 3.10 0.94
CA GLY A 82 -19.72 2.52 0.53
C GLY A 82 -19.28 2.95 -0.87
N LEU A 83 -20.22 3.00 -1.82
CA LEU A 83 -19.96 3.54 -3.15
C LEU A 83 -19.68 5.04 -3.13
N LEU A 84 -20.41 5.80 -2.29
CA LEU A 84 -20.19 7.24 -2.12
C LEU A 84 -18.80 7.54 -1.60
N VAL A 85 -18.37 6.89 -0.51
CA VAL A 85 -17.04 7.12 0.07
C VAL A 85 -15.94 6.62 -0.86
N LEU A 86 -16.13 5.51 -1.58
CA LEU A 86 -15.18 5.08 -2.61
C LEU A 86 -15.06 6.11 -3.73
N GLY A 87 -16.20 6.64 -4.20
CA GLY A 87 -16.23 7.73 -5.18
C GLY A 87 -15.53 8.99 -4.67
N LEU A 88 -15.78 9.38 -3.42
CA LEU A 88 -15.11 10.50 -2.77
C LEU A 88 -13.60 10.26 -2.67
N GLY A 89 -13.20 9.02 -2.35
CA GLY A 89 -11.81 8.59 -2.31
C GLY A 89 -11.13 8.74 -3.67
N ILE A 90 -11.79 8.32 -4.76
CA ILE A 90 -11.27 8.46 -6.13
C ILE A 90 -11.13 9.94 -6.51
N VAL A 91 -12.14 10.77 -6.23
CA VAL A 91 -12.07 12.22 -6.48
C VAL A 91 -10.96 12.85 -5.65
N GLY A 92 -10.82 12.46 -4.39
CA GLY A 92 -9.74 12.85 -3.50
C GLY A 92 -8.37 12.47 -4.08
N SER A 93 -8.20 11.26 -4.59
CA SER A 93 -6.96 10.81 -5.24
C SER A 93 -6.60 11.65 -6.46
N VAL A 94 -7.58 11.98 -7.31
CA VAL A 94 -7.35 12.87 -8.47
C VAL A 94 -6.90 14.26 -8.00
N LEU A 95 -7.54 14.79 -6.96
CA LEU A 95 -7.20 16.09 -6.40
C LEU A 95 -5.80 16.09 -5.77
N SER A 96 -5.47 15.04 -5.01
CA SER A 96 -4.14 14.85 -4.42
C SER A 96 -3.04 14.75 -5.47
N VAL A 97 -3.29 14.13 -6.62
CA VAL A 97 -2.31 14.12 -7.72
C VAL A 97 -2.07 15.52 -8.30
N ILE A 98 -3.11 16.36 -8.37
CA ILE A 98 -2.98 17.74 -8.89
C ILE A 98 -2.18 18.63 -7.94
N PHE A 99 -2.41 18.50 -6.63
CA PHE A 99 -1.71 19.31 -5.63
C PHE A 99 -0.36 18.69 -5.18
N SER A 100 -0.15 17.41 -5.44
CA SER A 100 1.01 16.58 -5.07
C SER A 100 1.58 16.87 -3.66
N PRO A 101 0.78 16.69 -2.59
CA PRO A 101 1.19 17.01 -1.23
C PRO A 101 2.40 16.19 -0.75
N PHE A 102 2.61 14.99 -1.28
CA PHE A 102 3.69 14.10 -0.85
C PHE A 102 4.80 13.95 -1.88
N SER A 103 4.77 14.73 -2.97
CA SER A 103 5.73 14.67 -4.09
C SER A 103 5.98 13.25 -4.62
N SER A 104 5.04 12.33 -4.41
CA SER A 104 5.18 10.92 -4.74
C SER A 104 3.83 10.42 -5.26
N LEU A 105 3.79 10.18 -6.57
CA LEU A 105 2.57 9.79 -7.28
C LEU A 105 1.85 8.59 -6.64
N PRO A 106 2.54 7.51 -6.21
CA PRO A 106 1.87 6.39 -5.55
C PRO A 106 1.21 6.78 -4.22
N LEU A 107 1.84 7.67 -3.45
CA LEU A 107 1.35 8.09 -2.15
C LEU A 107 0.22 9.10 -2.29
N ASP A 108 0.33 10.05 -3.24
CA ASP A 108 -0.72 11.01 -3.57
C ASP A 108 -2.02 10.31 -4.01
N ILE A 109 -1.92 9.24 -4.80
CA ILE A 109 -3.09 8.44 -5.22
C ILE A 109 -3.66 7.64 -4.05
N ALA A 110 -2.81 6.93 -3.30
CA ALA A 110 -3.27 5.97 -2.30
C ALA A 110 -3.78 6.64 -1.02
N PHE A 111 -3.27 7.82 -0.67
CA PHE A 111 -3.53 8.48 0.61
C PHE A 111 -5.03 8.74 0.85
N PRO A 112 -5.81 9.35 -0.07
CA PRO A 112 -7.23 9.62 0.17
C PRO A 112 -8.05 8.34 0.36
N LEU A 113 -7.74 7.29 -0.41
CA LEU A 113 -8.38 5.98 -0.31
C LEU A 113 -8.07 5.28 1.02
N LEU A 114 -6.81 5.34 1.47
CA LEU A 114 -6.38 4.75 2.73
C LEU A 114 -6.90 5.53 3.93
N ALA A 115 -6.93 6.86 3.86
CA ALA A 115 -7.53 7.70 4.88
C ALA A 115 -9.01 7.36 5.05
N ALA A 116 -9.77 7.29 3.95
CA ALA A 116 -11.18 6.90 3.99
C ALA A 116 -11.38 5.50 4.60
N ALA A 117 -10.56 4.52 4.20
CA ALA A 117 -10.58 3.17 4.76
C ALA A 117 -10.29 3.18 6.27
N PHE A 118 -9.23 3.86 6.68
CA PHE A 118 -8.78 3.95 8.05
C PHE A 118 -9.85 4.59 8.96
N PHE A 119 -10.38 5.75 8.57
CA PHE A 119 -11.46 6.42 9.31
C PHE A 119 -12.69 5.53 9.44
N ALA A 120 -13.10 4.84 8.37
CA ALA A 120 -14.24 3.93 8.43
C ALA A 120 -14.01 2.75 9.40
N VAL A 121 -12.80 2.17 9.42
CA VAL A 121 -12.46 1.07 10.34
C VAL A 121 -12.46 1.56 11.78
N VAL A 122 -11.79 2.69 12.05
CA VAL A 122 -11.65 3.25 13.40
C VAL A 122 -13.02 3.67 13.94
N TYR A 123 -13.82 4.40 13.16
CA TYR A 123 -15.18 4.79 13.55
C TYR A 123 -16.02 3.58 13.97
N ARG A 124 -15.96 2.50 13.19
CA ARG A 124 -16.71 1.27 13.50
C ARG A 124 -16.18 0.54 14.71
N LEU A 125 -14.86 0.49 14.90
CA LEU A 125 -14.26 -0.14 16.07
C LEU A 125 -14.64 0.62 17.35
N LEU A 126 -14.66 1.95 17.31
CA LEU A 126 -15.11 2.80 18.40
C LEU A 126 -16.61 2.61 18.68
N SER A 127 -17.45 2.55 17.63
CA SER A 127 -18.91 2.37 17.79
C SER A 127 -19.29 0.98 18.36
N LEU A 128 -18.40 -0.01 18.27
CA LEU A 128 -18.61 -1.35 18.84
C LEU A 128 -18.29 -1.40 20.35
N ARG A 129 -17.52 -0.44 20.87
CA ARG A 129 -17.07 -0.40 22.27
C ARG A 129 -18.22 -0.21 23.27
N GLU A 130 -19.34 0.36 22.83
CA GLU A 130 -20.53 0.58 23.67
C GLU A 130 -21.40 -0.69 23.88
N LYS A 131 -21.05 -1.82 23.24
CA LYS A 131 -21.83 -3.07 23.32
C LYS A 131 -21.17 -4.13 24.21
N THR A 132 -22.00 -5.01 24.78
CA THR A 132 -21.63 -6.04 25.78
C THR A 132 -20.44 -6.92 25.36
N LEU A 133 -19.48 -7.10 26.28
CA LEU A 133 -18.17 -7.78 26.12
C LEU A 133 -18.19 -9.10 25.31
N LYS A 134 -19.21 -9.95 25.49
CA LYS A 134 -19.28 -11.28 24.85
C LYS A 134 -19.69 -11.21 23.37
N GLY A 135 -20.49 -10.21 22.97
CA GLY A 135 -20.83 -9.94 21.56
C GLY A 135 -19.73 -9.18 20.82
N THR A 136 -18.99 -8.34 21.55
CA THR A 136 -17.95 -7.47 21.02
C THR A 136 -16.74 -8.24 20.51
N ILE A 137 -16.30 -9.32 21.16
CA ILE A 137 -15.12 -10.10 20.73
C ILE A 137 -15.36 -10.79 19.37
N ARG A 138 -16.53 -11.42 19.18
CA ARG A 138 -16.86 -12.13 17.92
C ARG A 138 -17.19 -11.16 16.77
N GLY A 139 -17.65 -9.95 17.09
CA GLY A 139 -17.90 -8.88 16.12
C GLY A 139 -16.64 -8.08 15.73
N ALA A 140 -15.73 -7.83 16.68
CA ALA A 140 -14.53 -7.03 16.47
C ALA A 140 -13.45 -7.76 15.67
N GLY A 141 -13.39 -9.10 15.74
CA GLY A 141 -12.34 -9.90 15.08
C GLY A 141 -12.18 -9.59 13.58
N SER A 142 -13.28 -9.49 12.82
CA SER A 142 -13.18 -9.14 11.40
C SER A 142 -12.71 -7.70 11.16
N HIS A 143 -13.03 -6.77 12.06
CA HIS A 143 -12.62 -5.37 11.96
C HIS A 143 -11.14 -5.18 12.32
N ILE A 144 -10.62 -5.96 13.27
CA ILE A 144 -9.19 -5.97 13.64
C ILE A 144 -8.33 -6.42 12.45
N VAL A 145 -8.75 -7.46 11.71
CA VAL A 145 -8.02 -7.92 10.52
C VAL A 145 -7.96 -6.83 9.45
N HIS A 146 -9.07 -6.13 9.19
CA HIS A 146 -9.08 -5.03 8.22
C HIS A 146 -8.24 -3.84 8.71
N LEU A 147 -8.29 -3.52 10.01
CA LEU A 147 -7.44 -2.48 10.59
C LEU A 147 -5.96 -2.81 10.43
N GLY A 148 -5.58 -4.06 10.71
CA GLY A 148 -4.21 -4.55 10.52
C GLY A 148 -3.76 -4.44 9.07
N ALA A 149 -4.61 -4.83 8.11
CA ALA A 149 -4.31 -4.71 6.69
C ALA A 149 -4.13 -3.25 6.24
N VAL A 150 -5.01 -2.34 6.70
CA VAL A 150 -4.90 -0.91 6.39
C VAL A 150 -3.63 -0.31 7.00
N LEU A 151 -3.33 -0.60 8.27
CA LEU A 151 -2.12 -0.14 8.95
C LEU A 151 -0.85 -0.66 8.26
N LEU A 152 -0.83 -1.93 7.85
CA LEU A 152 0.27 -2.51 7.09
C LEU A 152 0.46 -1.76 5.76
N LEU A 153 -0.61 -1.51 5.01
CA LEU A 153 -0.54 -0.79 3.73
C LEU A 153 -0.07 0.66 3.90
N VAL A 154 -0.57 1.36 4.91
CA VAL A 154 -0.08 2.70 5.27
C VAL A 154 1.41 2.65 5.58
N GLY A 155 1.85 1.72 6.43
CA GLY A 155 3.25 1.56 6.78
C GLY A 155 4.15 1.30 5.57
N ILE A 156 3.76 0.37 4.69
CA ILE A 156 4.51 0.07 3.46
C ILE A 156 4.60 1.28 2.55
N LEU A 157 3.48 1.96 2.28
CA LEU A 157 3.48 3.09 1.34
C LEU A 157 4.31 4.25 1.85
N PHE A 158 4.14 4.63 3.12
CA PHE A 158 4.95 5.69 3.73
C PHE A 158 6.43 5.30 3.78
N SER A 159 6.75 4.08 4.22
CA SER A 159 8.14 3.62 4.30
C SER A 159 8.83 3.57 2.93
N THR A 160 8.10 3.19 1.88
CA THR A 160 8.70 3.03 0.53
C THR A 160 8.85 4.37 -0.19
N ASN A 161 7.94 5.32 0.03
CA ASN A 161 7.91 6.58 -0.74
C ASN A 161 8.48 7.78 0.03
N MET A 162 8.64 7.69 1.36
CA MET A 162 9.33 8.74 2.15
C MET A 162 10.81 8.43 2.38
N ASN A 163 11.39 7.49 1.63
CA ASN A 163 12.79 7.16 1.76
C ASN A 163 13.63 8.28 1.13
N ILE A 164 14.44 8.97 1.95
CA ILE A 164 15.31 10.06 1.51
C ILE A 164 16.67 9.43 1.16
N GLU A 165 16.72 8.76 0.02
CA GLU A 165 17.97 8.23 -0.53
C GLU A 165 18.40 9.13 -1.70
N ASP A 166 19.53 9.83 -1.55
CA ASP A 166 20.15 10.62 -2.60
C ASP A 166 21.52 10.03 -2.90
N SER A 167 21.73 9.66 -4.16
CA SER A 167 22.94 9.01 -4.64
C SER A 167 23.59 9.91 -5.66
N ALA A 168 24.76 10.43 -5.31
CA ALA A 168 25.57 11.26 -6.18
C ALA A 168 26.97 10.66 -6.29
N VAL A 169 27.49 10.57 -7.52
CA VAL A 169 28.90 10.24 -7.74
C VAL A 169 29.70 11.51 -7.46
N VAL A 170 30.48 11.49 -6.39
CA VAL A 170 31.30 12.64 -5.98
C VAL A 170 32.74 12.42 -6.45
N PRO A 171 33.28 13.26 -7.34
CA PRO A 171 34.68 13.18 -7.76
C PRO A 171 35.63 13.45 -6.58
N LEU A 172 36.82 12.85 -6.62
CA LEU A 172 37.87 13.08 -5.64
C LEU A 172 38.24 14.57 -5.59
N GLY A 173 38.22 15.16 -4.39
CA GLY A 173 38.51 16.57 -4.17
C GLY A 173 37.33 17.52 -4.38
N GLU A 174 36.18 17.04 -4.86
CA GLU A 174 34.96 17.84 -5.01
C GLU A 174 33.97 17.62 -3.85
N VAL A 175 33.13 18.63 -3.61
CA VAL A 175 32.07 18.58 -2.59
C VAL A 175 30.77 18.13 -3.26
N GLY A 176 30.35 16.90 -2.96
CA GLY A 176 29.03 16.42 -3.31
C GLY A 176 28.00 17.01 -2.38
N THR A 177 26.95 17.62 -2.92
CA THR A 177 25.85 18.16 -2.13
C THR A 177 24.61 17.29 -2.29
N PHE A 178 24.15 16.72 -1.17
CA PHE A 178 22.96 15.88 -1.14
C PHE A 178 21.77 16.74 -0.70
N LYS A 179 21.12 17.39 -1.67
CA LYS A 179 20.12 18.44 -1.41
C LYS A 179 18.92 17.94 -0.62
N SER A 180 18.53 16.67 -0.81
CA SER A 180 17.39 16.08 -0.10
C SER A 180 17.73 15.75 1.36
N MET A 181 19.01 15.54 1.69
CA MET A 181 19.46 15.14 3.03
C MET A 181 20.10 16.28 3.84
N GLY A 182 20.33 17.44 3.21
CA GLY A 182 20.81 18.64 3.90
C GLY A 182 22.27 18.58 4.36
N TYR A 183 23.07 17.65 3.82
CA TYR A 183 24.51 17.55 4.11
C TYR A 183 25.34 17.52 2.83
N SER A 184 26.62 17.84 2.98
CA SER A 184 27.62 17.76 1.91
C SER A 184 28.75 16.81 2.31
N VAL A 185 29.25 16.06 1.34
CA VAL A 185 30.36 15.12 1.52
C VAL A 185 31.53 15.59 0.67
N HIS A 186 32.69 15.75 1.30
CA HIS A 186 33.95 16.02 0.61
C HIS A 186 34.81 14.77 0.67
N VAL A 187 35.04 14.16 -0.49
CA VAL A 187 35.84 12.92 -0.59
C VAL A 187 37.29 13.32 -0.82
N THR A 188 38.12 13.24 0.22
CA THR A 188 39.54 13.64 0.19
C THR A 188 40.47 12.54 -0.29
N ASN A 189 40.15 11.27 -0.01
CA ASN A 189 40.93 10.12 -0.45
C ASN A 189 40.09 8.84 -0.45
N ILE A 190 40.34 7.93 -1.39
CA ILE A 190 39.78 6.57 -1.41
C ILE A 190 40.97 5.61 -1.41
N THR A 191 41.27 5.02 -0.25
CA THR A 191 42.24 3.93 -0.17
C THR A 191 41.57 2.61 -0.55
N SER A 192 41.95 2.06 -1.69
CA SER A 192 41.62 0.68 -2.07
C SER A 192 42.42 -0.28 -1.18
N GLY A 193 41.72 -1.02 -0.33
CA GLY A 193 42.29 -2.13 0.46
C GLY A 193 42.33 -3.43 -0.32
#